data_AF-A0A7S1DBW8-F1
#
_entry.id   AF-A0A7S1DBW8-F1
#
_cell.length_a   1.000
_cell.length_b   1.000
_cell.length_c   1.000
_cell.angle_alpha   90.00
_cell.angle_beta   90.00
_cell.angle_gamma   90.00
#
_symmetry.space_group_name_H-M   'P 1'
#
loop_
_entity.id
_entity.type
_entity.pdbx_description
1 polymer ?
#
loop_
_entity_poly.entity_id
_entity_poly.type
_entity_poly.pdbx_seq_one_letter_code
_entity_poly.pdbx_strand_id
1 'polypeptide(L)'
;GYGVIIPGVFMLPEYLAPIFKMQNIAVLIGISALCAIVPFLCLEAMHGTGHKAVERSHASFCAYYCSVVPFRRNEQTGAPIPVAKGELLRRTNQVGFKFMLTVALFSALRPYHYSPFPSPRNGESFIHLTTMFHWGHLLNNFLVAAATSVELDFGSSAVGLLVSSATGLSTIEVFRSPLTRSTSPSDFWGHRWNLMIQRNIKRGVYMPLRRILLSTYMAGMAAFLVSGLLHEIILNVVSLRA
;
A
#
# COMPACT_ATOMS: atom_id res chain seq x y z
N GLY A 1 -3.41 -26.55 3.65
CA GLY A 1 -2.51 -25.38 3.61
C GLY A 1 -3.28 -24.07 3.54
N TYR A 2 -3.90 -23.77 2.39
CA TYR A 2 -4.60 -22.51 2.10
C TYR A 2 -5.61 -22.06 3.16
N GLY A 3 -6.47 -22.98 3.65
CA GLY A 3 -7.61 -22.64 4.49
C GLY A 3 -7.30 -22.19 5.92
N VAL A 4 -6.05 -22.29 6.40
CA VAL A 4 -5.68 -21.94 7.78
C VAL A 4 -4.65 -20.81 7.83
N ILE A 5 -3.59 -20.89 7.01
CA ILE A 5 -2.49 -19.91 7.07
C ILE A 5 -2.96 -18.54 6.56
N ILE A 6 -3.66 -18.50 5.43
CA ILE A 6 -4.08 -17.23 4.82
C ILE A 6 -5.10 -16.51 5.72
N PRO A 7 -6.21 -17.14 6.17
CA PRO A 7 -7.13 -16.49 7.10
C PRO A 7 -6.47 -16.12 8.43
N GLY A 8 -5.62 -17.00 8.98
CA GLY A 8 -4.93 -16.73 10.24
C GLY A 8 -4.01 -15.50 10.18
N VAL A 9 -3.27 -15.33 9.08
CA VAL A 9 -2.40 -14.16 8.88
C VAL A 9 -3.23 -12.89 8.63
N PHE A 10 -4.34 -12.97 7.88
CA PHE A 10 -5.24 -11.83 7.68
C PHE A 10 -5.87 -11.32 8.98
N MET A 11 -6.23 -12.22 9.89
CA MET A 11 -6.87 -11.88 11.17
C MET A 11 -5.86 -11.49 12.25
N LEU A 12 -4.56 -11.65 12.00
CA LEU A 12 -3.50 -11.37 12.98
C LEU A 12 -3.59 -9.95 13.59
N PRO A 13 -3.86 -8.87 12.84
CA PRO A 13 -4.03 -7.53 13.41
C PRO A 13 -5.17 -7.44 14.43
N GLU A 14 -6.28 -8.17 14.23
CA GLU A 14 -7.41 -8.19 15.16
C GLU A 14 -7.03 -8.82 16.51
N TYR A 15 -6.15 -9.82 16.49
CA TYR A 15 -5.65 -10.48 17.69
C TYR A 15 -4.49 -9.73 18.35
N LEU A 16 -3.59 -9.11 17.58
CA LEU A 16 -2.43 -8.40 18.13
C LEU A 16 -2.82 -7.04 18.72
N ALA A 17 -3.72 -6.31 18.08
CA ALA A 17 -4.07 -4.95 18.50
C ALA A 17 -4.62 -4.86 19.95
N PRO A 18 -5.48 -5.78 20.46
CA PRO A 18 -5.90 -5.81 21.86
C PRO A 18 -4.76 -6.18 22.81
N ILE A 19 -3.94 -7.17 22.44
CA ILE A 19 -2.82 -7.66 23.27
C ILE A 19 -1.84 -6.52 23.54
N PHE A 20 -1.49 -5.75 22.52
CA PHE A 20 -0.57 -4.63 22.63
C PHE A 20 -1.24 -3.28 22.90
N LYS A 21 -2.57 -3.26 23.12
CA LYS A 21 -3.36 -2.04 23.36
C LYS A 21 -3.10 -0.94 22.31
N MET A 22 -3.00 -1.33 21.04
CA MET A 22 -2.71 -0.41 19.95
C MET A 22 -3.91 0.49 19.67
N GLN A 23 -3.75 1.79 19.91
CA GLN A 23 -4.77 2.82 19.65
C GLN A 23 -4.42 3.72 18.46
N ASN A 24 -3.15 3.75 18.05
CA ASN A 24 -2.74 4.62 16.95
C ASN A 24 -3.19 4.07 15.60
N ILE A 25 -4.07 4.80 14.91
CA ILE A 25 -4.66 4.40 13.63
C ILE A 25 -3.59 4.15 12.56
N ALA A 26 -2.53 4.96 12.50
CA ALA A 26 -1.45 4.78 11.52
C ALA A 26 -0.68 3.47 11.76
N VAL A 27 -0.44 3.11 13.03
CA VAL A 27 0.17 1.82 13.40
C VAL A 27 -0.75 0.65 13.04
N LEU A 28 -2.06 0.78 13.30
CA LEU A 28 -3.05 -0.24 12.94
C LEU A 28 -3.10 -0.45 11.43
N ILE A 29 -3.19 0.62 10.64
CA ILE A 29 -3.14 0.55 9.17
C ILE A 29 -1.84 -0.11 8.70
N GLY A 30 -0.70 0.28 9.26
CA GLY A 30 0.60 -0.28 8.91
C GLY A 30 0.68 -1.79 9.15
N ILE A 31 0.29 -2.26 10.34
CA ILE A 31 0.31 -3.69 10.70
C ILE A 31 -0.71 -4.47 9.88
N SER A 32 -1.91 -3.94 9.67
CA SER A 32 -2.93 -4.59 8.84
C SER A 32 -2.48 -4.70 7.39
N ALA A 33 -1.85 -3.66 6.82
CA ALA A 33 -1.29 -3.71 5.48
C ALA A 33 -0.15 -4.74 5.36
N LEU A 34 0.71 -4.86 6.36
CA LEU A 34 1.76 -5.88 6.41
C LEU A 34 1.18 -7.29 6.41
N CYS A 35 0.21 -7.55 7.28
CA CYS A 35 -0.47 -8.84 7.36
C CYS A 35 -1.20 -9.16 6.05
N ALA A 36 -1.76 -8.15 5.37
CA ALA A 36 -2.41 -8.32 4.08
C ALA A 36 -1.44 -8.68 2.93
N ILE A 37 -0.16 -8.29 3.01
CA ILE A 37 0.84 -8.56 1.97
C ILE A 37 1.32 -10.01 1.99
N VAL A 38 1.51 -10.58 3.18
CA VAL A 38 2.12 -11.91 3.37
C VAL A 38 1.39 -13.01 2.58
N PRO A 39 0.05 -13.10 2.57
CA PRO A 39 -0.67 -14.06 1.75
C PRO A 39 -0.33 -13.98 0.26
N PHE A 40 -0.15 -12.79 -0.30
CA PHE A 40 0.22 -12.63 -1.71
C PHE A 40 1.65 -13.09 -1.98
N LEU A 41 2.57 -12.85 -1.04
CA LEU A 41 3.94 -13.35 -1.13
C LEU A 41 3.98 -14.88 -1.06
N CYS A 42 3.17 -15.50 -0.20
CA CYS A 42 2.99 -16.95 -0.17
C CYS A 42 2.43 -17.47 -1.49
N LEU A 43 1.37 -16.84 -2.03
CA LEU A 43 0.78 -17.22 -3.31
C LEU A 43 1.79 -17.05 -4.47
N GLU A 44 2.59 -15.99 -4.45
CA GLU A 44 3.66 -15.77 -5.44
C GLU A 44 4.69 -16.90 -5.43
N ALA A 45 5.13 -17.33 -4.24
CA ALA A 45 6.07 -18.44 -4.08
C ALA A 45 5.44 -19.77 -4.52
N MET A 46 4.22 -20.07 -4.06
CA MET A 46 3.54 -21.34 -4.35
C MET A 46 3.21 -21.53 -5.83
N HIS A 47 2.81 -20.46 -6.51
CA HIS A 47 2.47 -20.53 -7.94
C HIS A 47 3.67 -20.28 -8.85
N GLY A 48 4.88 -20.01 -8.33
CA GLY A 48 6.06 -19.73 -9.15
C GLY A 48 5.83 -18.55 -10.10
N THR A 49 5.15 -17.50 -9.63
CA THR A 49 4.94 -16.24 -10.38
C THR A 49 5.97 -15.17 -9.99
N GLY A 50 6.84 -15.50 -9.04
CA GLY A 50 7.97 -14.68 -8.65
C GLY A 50 9.11 -14.67 -9.66
N HIS A 51 10.15 -13.89 -9.34
CA HIS A 51 11.30 -13.78 -10.21
C HIS A 51 12.25 -14.96 -9.96
N LYS A 52 12.48 -15.83 -10.95
CA LYS A 52 13.31 -17.06 -10.79
C LYS A 52 14.69 -16.82 -10.18
N ALA A 53 15.30 -15.66 -10.44
CA ALA A 53 16.59 -15.30 -9.83
C ALA A 53 16.56 -15.20 -8.28
N VAL A 54 15.38 -15.10 -7.66
CA VAL A 54 15.20 -15.10 -6.20
C VAL A 54 15.50 -16.48 -5.60
N GLU A 55 15.17 -17.55 -6.32
CA GLU A 55 15.28 -18.95 -5.87
C GLU A 55 16.72 -19.51 -5.98
N ARG A 56 17.68 -18.72 -6.48
CA ARG A 56 19.07 -19.14 -6.65
C ARG A 56 19.83 -19.36 -5.34
N SER A 57 19.39 -18.74 -4.24
CA SER A 57 19.99 -18.93 -2.92
C SER A 57 18.98 -18.66 -1.80
N HIS A 58 19.15 -19.34 -0.66
CA HIS A 58 18.32 -19.14 0.52
C HIS A 58 18.35 -17.69 1.01
N ALA A 59 19.52 -17.04 0.99
CA ALA A 59 19.64 -15.64 1.38
C ALA A 59 18.84 -14.69 0.47
N SER A 60 18.91 -14.89 -0.85
CA SER A 60 18.14 -14.10 -1.82
C SER A 60 16.64 -14.34 -1.67
N PHE A 61 16.24 -15.59 -1.39
CA PHE A 61 14.86 -15.97 -1.10
C PHE A 61 14.33 -15.29 0.15
N CYS A 62 15.03 -15.40 1.28
CA CYS A 62 14.64 -14.75 2.54
C CYS A 62 14.60 -13.23 2.39
N ALA A 63 15.63 -12.61 1.80
CA ALA A 63 15.64 -11.17 1.56
C ALA A 63 14.42 -10.74 0.74
N TYR A 64 14.06 -11.50 -0.30
CA TYR A 64 12.92 -11.17 -1.15
C TYR A 64 11.57 -11.31 -0.44
N TYR A 65 11.30 -12.45 0.20
CA TYR A 65 9.99 -12.77 0.78
C TYR A 65 9.78 -12.20 2.19
N CYS A 66 10.85 -11.79 2.89
CA CYS A 66 10.74 -11.12 4.18
C CYS A 66 10.78 -9.59 4.07
N SER A 67 11.09 -9.03 2.90
CA SER A 67 11.11 -7.58 2.74
C SER A 67 9.70 -7.03 2.52
N VAL A 68 9.31 -6.09 3.37
CA VAL A 68 8.06 -5.34 3.24
C VAL A 68 8.02 -4.56 1.92
N VAL A 69 9.10 -3.82 1.63
CA VAL A 69 9.22 -3.02 0.41
C VAL A 69 10.07 -3.79 -0.61
N PRO A 70 9.59 -4.01 -1.84
CA PRO A 70 10.35 -4.76 -2.83
C PRO A 70 11.68 -4.09 -3.19
N PHE A 71 12.73 -4.89 -3.33
CA PHE A 71 14.00 -4.41 -3.86
C PHE A 71 13.92 -4.07 -5.34
N ARG A 72 14.64 -3.02 -5.75
CA ARG A 72 14.95 -2.78 -7.16
C ARG A 72 15.87 -3.89 -7.64
N ARG A 73 15.54 -4.43 -8.80
CA ARG A 73 16.28 -5.50 -9.44
C ARG A 73 16.62 -5.09 -10.87
N ASN A 74 17.77 -5.54 -11.35
CA ASN A 74 18.16 -5.39 -12.73
C ASN A 74 17.22 -6.22 -13.63
N GLU A 75 16.72 -5.63 -14.70
CA GLU A 75 15.74 -6.28 -15.60
C GLU A 75 16.31 -7.47 -16.37
N GLN A 76 17.62 -7.45 -16.67
CA GLN A 76 18.30 -8.50 -17.43
C GLN A 76 18.78 -9.64 -16.53
N THR A 77 19.40 -9.32 -15.40
CA THR A 77 20.04 -10.33 -14.53
C THR A 77 19.15 -10.79 -13.38
N GLY A 78 18.13 -10.00 -13.03
CA GLY A 78 17.30 -10.22 -11.85
C GLY A 78 17.99 -9.97 -10.51
N ALA A 79 19.27 -9.56 -10.51
CA ALA A 79 20.03 -9.30 -9.30
C ALA A 79 19.52 -8.05 -8.57
N PRO A 80 19.51 -8.02 -7.22
CA PRO A 80 19.18 -6.83 -6.47
C PRO A 80 20.22 -5.73 -6.72
N ILE A 81 19.77 -4.48 -6.78
CA ILE A 81 20.65 -3.33 -7.04
C ILE A 81 21.17 -2.81 -5.70
N PRO A 82 22.50 -2.72 -5.48
CA PRO A 82 23.06 -2.14 -4.26
C PRO A 82 22.71 -0.65 -4.16
N VAL A 83 22.49 -0.16 -2.94
CA VAL A 83 22.19 1.26 -2.71
C VAL A 83 23.48 2.07 -2.66
N ALA A 84 23.56 3.13 -3.47
CA ALA A 84 24.69 4.06 -3.42
C ALA A 84 24.58 5.00 -2.19
N LYS A 85 25.71 5.41 -1.61
CA LYS A 85 25.71 6.38 -0.48
C LYS A 85 25.00 7.69 -0.83
N GLY A 86 25.22 8.21 -2.06
CA GLY A 86 24.53 9.41 -2.54
C GLY A 86 23.02 9.22 -2.70
N GLU A 87 22.57 8.00 -3.02
CA GLU A 87 21.14 7.67 -3.06
C GLU A 87 20.53 7.66 -1.66
N LEU A 88 21.21 7.10 -0.66
CA LEU A 88 20.75 7.14 0.73
C LEU A 88 20.58 8.59 1.21
N LEU A 89 21.57 9.45 0.99
CA LEU A 89 21.48 10.87 1.37
C LEU A 89 20.29 11.57 0.69
N ARG A 90 20.12 11.35 -0.62
CA ARG A 90 18.97 11.90 -1.37
C ARG A 90 17.65 11.42 -0.80
N ARG A 91 17.53 10.12 -0.49
CA ARG A 91 16.30 9.53 0.07
C ARG A 91 16.03 10.03 1.49
N THR A 92 17.05 10.24 2.31
CA THR A 92 16.91 10.89 3.63
C THR A 92 16.31 12.28 3.49
N ASN A 93 16.83 13.10 2.58
CA ASN A 93 16.29 14.44 2.33
C ASN A 93 14.85 14.39 1.82
N GLN A 94 14.53 13.44 0.93
CA GLN A 94 13.16 13.24 0.43
C GLN A 94 12.20 12.82 1.55
N VAL A 95 12.60 11.91 2.45
CA VAL A 95 11.79 11.49 3.60
C VAL A 95 11.58 12.67 4.55
N GLY A 96 12.62 13.45 4.84
CA GLY A 96 12.52 14.65 5.66
C GLY A 96 11.56 15.68 5.06
N PHE A 97 11.65 15.94 3.76
CA PHE A 97 10.71 16.83 3.07
C PHE A 97 9.26 16.31 3.13
N LYS A 98 9.05 15.03 2.83
CA LYS A 98 7.70 14.42 2.90
C LYS A 98 7.12 14.47 4.31
N PHE A 99 7.94 14.22 5.33
CA PHE A 99 7.54 14.36 6.74
C PHE A 99 7.07 15.79 7.05
N MET A 100 7.87 16.80 6.69
CA MET A 100 7.51 18.20 6.89
C MET A 100 6.23 18.58 6.14
N LEU A 101 6.06 18.08 4.91
CA LEU A 101 4.86 18.29 4.11
C LEU A 101 3.62 17.65 4.76
N THR A 102 3.72 16.40 5.23
CA THR A 102 2.64 15.73 5.98
C THR A 102 2.26 16.56 7.21
N VAL A 103 3.24 16.95 8.03
CA VAL A 103 3.00 17.74 9.25
C VAL A 103 2.32 19.06 8.91
N ALA A 104 2.79 19.79 7.89
CA ALA A 104 2.22 21.05 7.47
C ALA A 104 0.77 20.90 6.98
N LEU A 105 0.49 19.90 6.14
CA LEU A 105 -0.86 19.64 5.60
C LEU A 105 -1.85 19.29 6.71
N PHE A 106 -1.51 18.34 7.58
CA PHE A 106 -2.39 17.94 8.68
C PHE A 106 -2.59 19.09 9.68
N SER A 107 -1.53 19.87 9.97
CA SER A 107 -1.64 21.04 10.86
C SER A 107 -2.54 22.13 10.26
N ALA A 108 -2.48 22.35 8.95
CA ALA A 108 -3.33 23.32 8.26
C ALA A 108 -4.80 22.88 8.18
N LEU A 109 -5.07 21.58 8.06
CA LEU A 109 -6.43 21.03 7.99
C LEU A 109 -7.09 20.85 9.36
N ARG A 110 -6.30 20.72 10.43
CA ARG A 110 -6.79 20.46 11.80
C ARG A 110 -7.80 21.48 12.32
N PRO A 111 -7.62 22.81 12.18
CA PRO A 111 -8.59 23.80 12.66
C PRO A 111 -9.97 23.68 12.01
N TYR A 112 -10.02 23.10 10.81
CA TYR A 112 -11.24 22.89 10.04
C TYR A 112 -11.85 21.50 10.24
N HIS A 113 -11.34 20.71 11.19
CA HIS A 113 -11.71 19.30 11.36
C HIS A 113 -11.64 18.52 10.03
N TYR A 114 -10.64 18.82 9.20
CA TYR A 114 -10.43 18.20 7.89
C TYR A 114 -11.56 18.45 6.86
N SER A 115 -12.41 19.46 7.10
CA SER A 115 -13.55 19.82 6.24
C SER A 115 -13.66 21.34 6.06
N PRO A 116 -12.70 22.02 5.40
CA PRO A 116 -12.69 23.47 5.25
C PRO A 116 -13.82 24.02 4.37
N PHE A 117 -14.37 23.22 3.46
CA PHE A 117 -15.45 23.66 2.58
C PHE A 117 -16.81 23.34 3.20
N PRO A 118 -17.77 24.30 3.19
CA PRO A 118 -19.12 24.05 3.65
C PRO A 118 -19.77 22.90 2.88
N SER A 119 -20.31 21.93 3.62
CA SER A 119 -21.00 20.77 3.05
C SER A 119 -22.30 20.50 3.81
N PRO A 120 -23.39 20.08 3.13
CA PRO A 120 -24.62 19.68 3.79
C PRO A 120 -24.33 18.62 4.86
N ARG A 121 -24.82 18.83 6.09
CA ARG A 121 -24.76 17.80 7.14
C ARG A 121 -25.68 16.66 6.74
N ASN A 122 -25.20 15.42 6.85
CA ASN A 122 -26.05 14.24 6.66
C ASN A 122 -27.04 14.20 7.82
N GLY A 123 -28.23 14.77 7.60
CA GLY A 123 -29.29 14.88 8.59
C GLY A 123 -30.12 13.61 8.74
N GLU A 124 -30.04 12.64 7.83
CA GLU A 124 -30.83 11.42 7.89
C GLU A 124 -30.06 10.21 7.37
N SER A 125 -30.46 9.04 7.86
CA SER A 125 -29.83 7.71 7.78
C SER A 125 -29.60 7.16 6.37
N PHE A 126 -29.91 7.93 5.31
CA PHE A 126 -29.74 7.54 3.91
C PHE A 126 -28.87 8.55 3.15
N ILE A 127 -27.85 8.03 2.51
CA ILE A 127 -26.93 8.78 1.65
C ILE A 127 -27.66 9.16 0.35
N HIS A 128 -28.10 10.42 0.23
CA HIS A 128 -28.62 10.92 -1.04
C HIS A 128 -27.46 11.15 -2.02
N LEU A 129 -27.55 10.64 -3.25
CA LEU A 129 -26.51 10.84 -4.28
C LEU A 129 -26.22 12.33 -4.51
N THR A 130 -27.25 13.18 -4.47
CA THR A 130 -27.11 14.62 -4.64
C THR A 130 -26.31 15.30 -3.52
N THR A 131 -26.35 14.77 -2.29
CA THR A 131 -25.52 15.25 -1.20
C THR A 131 -24.10 14.71 -1.32
N MET A 132 -23.90 13.45 -1.75
CA MET A 132 -22.55 12.90 -1.98
C MET A 132 -21.74 13.71 -2.99
N PHE A 133 -22.36 14.09 -4.10
CA PHE A 133 -21.71 14.85 -5.18
C PHE A 133 -21.77 16.37 -4.97
N HIS A 134 -22.16 16.83 -3.78
CA HIS A 134 -22.05 18.25 -3.44
C HIS A 134 -20.59 18.68 -3.49
N TRP A 135 -20.31 19.81 -4.15
CA TRP A 135 -18.95 20.31 -4.40
C TRP A 135 -18.10 20.40 -3.13
N GLY A 136 -18.69 20.81 -2.00
CA GLY A 136 -18.00 20.88 -0.70
C GLY A 136 -17.51 19.51 -0.22
N HIS A 137 -18.35 18.47 -0.33
CA HIS A 137 -17.96 17.08 -0.01
C HIS A 137 -16.87 16.59 -0.96
N LEU A 138 -16.96 16.88 -2.26
CA LEU A 138 -15.95 16.50 -3.23
C LEU A 138 -14.59 17.16 -2.95
N LEU A 139 -14.57 18.46 -2.63
CA LEU A 139 -13.33 19.17 -2.30
C LEU A 139 -12.72 18.72 -0.97
N ASN A 140 -13.54 18.53 0.08
CA ASN A 140 -13.07 18.01 1.36
C ASN A 140 -12.48 16.61 1.19
N ASN A 141 -13.18 15.71 0.48
CA ASN A 141 -12.69 14.37 0.17
C ASN A 141 -11.39 14.39 -0.63
N PHE A 142 -11.28 15.28 -1.62
CA PHE A 142 -10.04 15.43 -2.39
C PHE A 142 -8.88 15.91 -1.51
N LEU A 143 -9.11 16.88 -0.62
CA LEU A 143 -8.08 17.36 0.32
C LEU A 143 -7.61 16.26 1.27
N VAL A 144 -8.56 15.52 1.87
CA VAL A 144 -8.23 14.39 2.74
C VAL A 144 -7.50 13.30 1.96
N ALA A 145 -7.95 12.96 0.76
CA ALA A 145 -7.27 12.00 -0.11
C ALA A 145 -5.84 12.45 -0.47
N ALA A 146 -5.63 13.74 -0.71
CA ALA A 146 -4.31 14.31 -0.96
C ALA A 146 -3.40 14.22 0.27
N ALA A 147 -3.93 14.56 1.46
CA ALA A 147 -3.21 14.44 2.72
C ALA A 147 -2.81 12.98 3.01
N THR A 148 -3.76 12.05 2.88
CA THR A 148 -3.52 10.60 3.04
C THR A 148 -2.52 10.07 2.02
N SER A 149 -2.58 10.53 0.77
CA SER A 149 -1.60 10.16 -0.27
C SER A 149 -0.18 10.57 0.10
N VAL A 150 0.00 11.79 0.63
CA VAL A 150 1.30 12.27 1.10
C VAL A 150 1.78 11.48 2.31
N GLU A 151 0.89 11.18 3.26
CA GLU A 151 1.20 10.37 4.44
C GLU A 151 1.65 8.94 4.07
N LEU A 152 0.92 8.27 3.17
CA LEU A 152 1.28 6.93 2.69
C LEU A 152 2.62 6.94 1.93
N ASP A 153 2.87 7.97 1.13
CA ASP A 153 4.15 8.13 0.42
C ASP A 153 5.30 8.41 1.41
N PHE A 154 5.08 9.22 2.44
CA PHE A 154 6.02 9.41 3.54
C PHE A 154 6.34 8.07 4.24
N GLY A 155 5.31 7.36 4.74
CA GLY A 155 5.49 6.13 5.51
C GLY A 155 6.21 5.05 4.71
N SER A 156 5.78 4.81 3.48
CA SER A 156 6.43 3.82 2.60
C SER A 156 7.87 4.21 2.22
N SER A 157 8.15 5.50 2.02
CA SER A 157 9.51 6.00 1.75
C SER A 157 10.43 5.84 2.96
N ALA A 158 9.92 6.10 4.16
CA ALA A 158 10.66 5.92 5.42
C ALA A 158 10.99 4.44 5.64
N VAL A 159 10.02 3.53 5.51
CA VAL A 159 10.25 2.08 5.59
C VAL A 159 11.25 1.63 4.55
N GLY A 160 11.12 2.07 3.30
CA GLY A 160 12.07 1.74 2.24
C GLY A 160 13.49 2.25 2.54
N LEU A 161 13.65 3.42 3.17
CA LEU A 161 14.94 3.96 3.55
C LEU A 161 15.58 3.12 4.66
N LEU A 162 14.80 2.71 5.67
CA LEU A 162 15.25 1.83 6.74
C LEU A 162 15.70 0.48 6.19
N VAL A 163 14.88 -0.14 5.33
CA VAL A 163 15.23 -1.40 4.65
C VAL A 163 16.51 -1.25 3.84
N SER A 164 16.64 -0.18 3.05
CA SER A 164 17.87 0.05 2.26
C SER A 164 19.10 0.30 3.12
N SER A 165 18.95 0.98 4.26
CA SER A 165 20.06 1.22 5.19
C SER A 165 20.49 -0.06 5.90
N ALA A 166 19.54 -0.92 6.27
CA ALA A 166 19.83 -2.19 6.95
C ALA A 166 20.41 -3.26 6.01
N THR A 167 20.00 -3.28 4.74
CA THR A 167 20.37 -4.33 3.78
C THR A 167 21.47 -3.93 2.80
N GLY A 168 21.73 -2.62 2.64
CA GLY A 168 22.60 -2.12 1.58
C GLY A 168 22.01 -2.27 0.17
N LEU A 169 20.72 -2.60 0.04
CA LEU A 169 20.04 -2.81 -1.24
C LEU A 169 19.01 -1.71 -1.50
N SER A 170 18.89 -1.28 -2.75
CA SER A 170 17.91 -0.26 -3.10
C SER A 170 16.50 -0.83 -3.20
N THR A 171 15.50 -0.11 -2.68
CA THR A 171 14.08 -0.46 -2.75
C THR A 171 13.36 0.33 -3.84
N ILE A 172 12.22 -0.18 -4.31
CA ILE A 172 11.37 0.58 -5.22
C ILE A 172 10.80 1.83 -4.54
N GLU A 173 10.45 2.84 -5.34
CA GLU A 173 9.51 3.88 -4.93
C GLU A 173 8.09 3.29 -4.98
N VAL A 174 7.41 3.25 -3.84
CA VAL A 174 6.05 2.68 -3.73
C VAL A 174 5.02 3.61 -4.39
N PHE A 175 5.22 4.92 -4.31
CA PHE A 175 4.39 5.93 -4.97
C PHE A 175 5.24 6.80 -5.90
N ARG A 176 4.77 7.03 -7.12
CA ARG A 176 5.48 7.82 -8.15
C ARG A 176 4.73 9.09 -8.52
N SER A 177 4.55 9.97 -7.52
CA SER A 177 3.79 11.23 -7.62
C SER A 177 2.42 11.02 -8.28
N PRO A 178 1.57 10.14 -7.71
CA PRO A 178 0.36 9.68 -8.37
C PRO A 178 -0.62 10.81 -8.66
N LEU A 179 -0.78 11.79 -7.77
CA LEU A 179 -1.74 12.88 -7.98
C LEU A 179 -1.28 13.93 -9.01
N THR A 180 0.02 14.18 -9.12
CA THR A 180 0.55 15.29 -9.94
C THR A 180 1.03 14.87 -11.32
N ARG A 181 1.38 13.59 -11.51
CA ARG A 181 1.97 13.09 -12.78
C ARG A 181 1.09 12.09 -13.53
N SER A 182 -0.06 11.70 -12.99
CA SER A 182 -0.95 10.77 -13.69
C SER A 182 -1.65 11.46 -14.86
N THR A 183 -1.63 10.84 -16.05
CA THR A 183 -2.34 11.33 -17.24
C THR A 183 -3.69 10.63 -17.46
N SER A 184 -3.94 9.52 -16.76
CA SER A 184 -5.20 8.77 -16.82
C SER A 184 -5.41 7.95 -15.53
N PRO A 185 -6.64 7.46 -15.26
CA PRO A 185 -6.88 6.54 -14.15
C PRO A 185 -6.05 5.24 -14.25
N SER A 186 -5.81 4.76 -15.48
CA SER A 186 -4.97 3.60 -15.73
C SER A 186 -3.51 3.87 -15.36
N ASP A 187 -2.98 5.07 -15.66
CA ASP A 187 -1.63 5.47 -15.26
C ASP A 187 -1.50 5.61 -13.73
N PHE A 188 -2.52 6.20 -13.09
CA PHE A 188 -2.59 6.33 -11.63
C PHE A 188 -2.50 4.97 -10.94
N TRP A 189 -3.44 4.06 -11.23
CA TRP A 189 -3.53 2.75 -10.56
C TRP A 189 -2.50 1.74 -11.07
N GLY A 190 -2.06 1.87 -12.31
CA GLY A 190 -1.19 0.89 -12.97
C GLY A 190 0.31 1.16 -12.81
N HIS A 191 0.73 2.41 -12.61
CA HIS A 191 2.15 2.77 -12.69
C HIS A 191 2.64 3.73 -11.60
N ARG A 192 1.75 4.27 -10.76
CA ARG A 192 2.12 5.31 -9.79
C ARG A 192 1.60 5.13 -8.39
N TRP A 193 0.45 4.52 -8.21
CA TRP A 193 -0.18 4.29 -6.91
C TRP A 193 0.18 2.93 -6.35
N ASN A 194 0.79 2.91 -5.16
CA ASN A 194 1.03 1.71 -4.36
C ASN A 194 1.58 0.51 -5.16
N LEU A 195 2.73 0.72 -5.81
CA LEU A 195 3.38 -0.27 -6.69
C LEU A 195 3.77 -1.56 -5.97
N MET A 196 3.93 -1.48 -4.65
CA MET A 196 4.12 -2.64 -3.78
C MET A 196 2.89 -3.57 -3.81
N ILE A 197 1.71 -3.06 -3.46
CA ILE A 197 0.47 -3.85 -3.47
C ILE A 197 0.10 -4.27 -4.89
N GLN A 198 0.24 -3.38 -5.87
CA GLN A 198 -0.03 -3.71 -7.27
C GLN A 198 0.81 -4.92 -7.73
N ARG A 199 2.10 -4.96 -7.41
CA ARG A 199 2.98 -6.10 -7.72
C ARG A 199 2.52 -7.38 -7.03
N ASN A 200 2.19 -7.29 -5.74
CA ASN A 200 1.76 -8.44 -4.94
C ASN A 200 0.45 -9.03 -5.47
N ILE A 201 -0.55 -8.21 -5.77
CA ILE A 201 -1.81 -8.69 -6.36
C ILE A 201 -1.56 -9.23 -7.78
N LYS A 202 -0.71 -8.57 -8.58
CA LYS A 202 -0.38 -9.05 -9.93
C LYS A 202 0.24 -10.45 -9.90
N ARG A 203 1.15 -10.72 -8.97
CA ARG A 203 1.85 -12.00 -8.88
C ARG A 203 1.09 -13.06 -8.07
N GLY A 204 0.41 -12.67 -7.00
CA GLY A 204 -0.33 -13.57 -6.13
C GLY A 204 -1.72 -13.93 -6.66
N VAL A 205 -2.36 -13.07 -7.45
CA VAL A 205 -3.75 -13.27 -7.90
C VAL A 205 -3.85 -13.28 -9.43
N TYR A 206 -3.46 -12.19 -10.08
CA TYR A 206 -3.69 -12.04 -11.53
C TYR A 206 -2.94 -13.07 -12.37
N MET A 207 -1.63 -13.23 -12.15
CA MET A 207 -0.80 -14.17 -12.94
C MET A 207 -1.22 -15.64 -12.77
N PRO A 208 -1.46 -16.16 -11.54
CA PRO A 208 -1.96 -17.52 -11.37
C PRO A 208 -3.30 -17.73 -12.07
N LEU A 209 -4.23 -16.78 -11.94
CA LEU A 209 -5.53 -16.83 -12.61
C LEU A 209 -5.43 -16.82 -14.13
N ARG A 210 -4.49 -16.06 -14.69
CA ARG A 210 -4.20 -16.08 -16.14
C ARG A 210 -3.63 -17.41 -16.62
N ARG A 211 -2.85 -18.12 -15.78
CA ARG A 211 -2.28 -19.44 -16.11
C ARG A 211 -3.33 -20.54 -16.12
N ILE A 212 -4.35 -20.47 -15.26
CA ILE A 212 -5.47 -21.42 -15.23
C ILE A 212 -6.59 -21.07 -16.25
N LEU A 213 -6.25 -20.31 -17.29
CA LEU A 213 -7.09 -19.98 -18.45
C LEU A 213 -8.26 -19.00 -18.20
N LEU A 214 -8.27 -18.21 -17.11
CA LEU A 214 -9.22 -17.09 -17.02
C LEU A 214 -8.88 -16.01 -18.06
N SER A 215 -9.90 -15.45 -18.71
CA SER A 215 -9.73 -14.32 -19.62
C SER A 215 -9.05 -13.14 -18.91
N THR A 216 -8.39 -12.26 -19.67
CA THR A 216 -7.74 -11.05 -19.13
C THR A 216 -8.70 -10.24 -18.26
N TYR A 217 -9.95 -10.11 -18.69
CA TYR A 217 -11.01 -9.41 -17.97
C TYR A 217 -11.38 -10.09 -16.66
N MET A 218 -11.57 -11.41 -16.65
CA MET A 218 -11.93 -12.15 -15.43
C MET A 218 -10.80 -12.11 -14.40
N ALA A 219 -9.54 -12.31 -14.82
CA ALA A 219 -8.40 -12.22 -13.93
C ALA A 219 -8.22 -10.80 -13.37
N GLY A 220 -8.47 -9.77 -14.19
CA GLY A 220 -8.48 -8.37 -13.78
C GLY A 220 -9.58 -8.06 -12.76
N MET A 221 -10.80 -8.54 -13.01
CA MET A 221 -11.94 -8.39 -12.09
C MET A 221 -11.67 -9.08 -10.75
N ALA A 222 -11.14 -10.31 -10.78
CA ALA A 222 -10.77 -11.01 -9.56
C ALA A 222 -9.69 -10.26 -8.76
N ALA A 223 -8.66 -9.75 -9.43
CA ALA A 223 -7.63 -8.91 -8.79
C ALA A 223 -8.23 -7.64 -8.17
N PHE A 224 -9.18 -7.00 -8.85
CA PHE A 224 -9.89 -5.83 -8.33
C PHE A 224 -10.74 -6.16 -7.10
N LEU A 225 -11.53 -7.24 -7.14
CA LEU A 225 -12.35 -7.69 -6.02
C LEU A 225 -11.50 -8.06 -4.80
N VAL A 226 -10.40 -8.80 -5.01
CA VAL A 226 -9.47 -9.11 -3.93
C VAL A 226 -8.87 -7.83 -3.36
N SER A 227 -8.49 -6.85 -4.19
CA SER A 227 -8.03 -5.54 -3.70
C SER A 227 -9.09 -4.82 -2.87
N GLY A 228 -10.37 -4.89 -3.25
CA GLY A 228 -11.48 -4.29 -2.49
C GLY A 228 -11.67 -4.96 -1.13
N LEU A 229 -11.62 -6.29 -1.08
CA LEU A 229 -11.74 -7.06 0.16
C LEU A 229 -10.61 -6.72 1.15
N LEU A 230 -9.39 -6.48 0.67
CA LEU A 230 -8.29 -6.02 1.53
C LEU A 230 -8.59 -4.69 2.20
N HIS A 231 -9.17 -3.73 1.45
CA HIS A 231 -9.55 -2.45 2.02
C HIS A 231 -10.62 -2.63 3.08
N GLU A 232 -11.63 -3.46 2.84
CA GLU A 232 -12.70 -3.74 3.81
C GLU A 232 -12.12 -4.33 5.11
N ILE A 233 -11.20 -5.29 5.03
CA ILE A 233 -10.55 -5.88 6.21
C ILE A 233 -9.76 -4.81 6.99
N ILE A 234 -8.96 -4.00 6.31
CA ILE A 234 -8.17 -2.95 6.97
C ILE A 234 -9.09 -1.92 7.63
N LEU A 235 -10.14 -1.49 6.93
CA LEU A 235 -11.12 -0.54 7.44
C LEU A 235 -11.89 -1.10 8.62
N ASN A 236 -12.25 -2.38 8.60
CA ASN A 236 -12.91 -3.05 9.71
C ASN A 236 -12.05 -3.00 10.99
N VAL A 237 -10.77 -3.38 10.90
CA VAL A 237 -9.82 -3.33 12.02
C VAL A 237 -9.70 -1.93 12.62
N VAL A 238 -9.68 -0.90 11.77
CA VAL A 238 -9.57 0.51 12.19
C VAL A 238 -10.89 1.02 12.77
N SER A 239 -12.02 0.71 12.13
CA SER A 239 -13.33 1.29 12.47
C SER A 239 -13.94 0.68 13.73
N LEU A 240 -13.65 -0.59 14.02
CA LEU A 240 -14.03 -1.22 15.30
C LEU A 240 -13.29 -0.62 16.51
N ARG A 241 -12.31 0.27 16.29
CA ARG A 241 -11.40 0.78 17.33
C ARG A 241 -11.24 2.30 17.33
N ALA A 242 -11.93 3.01 16.45
CA ALA A 242 -12.02 4.47 16.42
C ALA A 242 -13.24 4.93 17.25
#